data_AF-A0A2A5YL14-F1
#
_entry.id   AF-A0A2A5YL14-F1
#
_cell.length_a   1.000
_cell.length_b   1.000
_cell.length_c   1.000
_cell.angle_alpha   90.00
_cell.angle_beta   90.00
_cell.angle_gamma   90.00
#
_symmetry.space_group_name_H-M   'P 1'
#
loop_
_entity.id
_entity.type
_entity.pdbx_description
1 polymer ?
#
loop_
_entity_poly.entity_id
_entity_poly.type
_entity_poly.pdbx_seq_one_letter_code
_entity_poly.pdbx_strand_id
1 'polypeptide(L)'
;MKIEVSLNVVRARQPLGDLYIGTLPSRVLWELAEYDMREIRNQEDGIYLATGVQRELSEKRVQEIATYVTTVDATFPTAVVLAISASCVSLEESHNGCLKMTLKSEQVPYLDGLFSYERVARVIDGQHRIEGLRRANIEDFDVNVAILGFVDKG
;
A
#
# COMPACT_ATOMS: atom_id res chain seq x y z
N MET A 1 10.52 7.33 6.52
CA MET A 1 11.20 6.08 6.91
C MET A 1 11.90 5.54 5.67
N LYS A 2 13.13 5.04 5.80
CA LYS A 2 13.79 4.36 4.67
C LYS A 2 13.13 3.00 4.48
N ILE A 3 12.63 2.72 3.28
CA ILE A 3 12.02 1.45 2.89
C ILE A 3 12.71 0.95 1.63
N GLU A 4 13.01 -0.34 1.59
CA GLU A 4 13.46 -1.05 0.41
C GLU A 4 12.92 -2.48 0.46
N VAL A 5 12.05 -2.83 -0.50
CA VAL A 5 11.45 -4.16 -0.57
C VAL A 5 11.33 -4.61 -2.02
N SER A 6 11.51 -5.90 -2.27
CA SER A 6 11.27 -6.50 -3.58
C SER A 6 10.19 -7.57 -3.50
N LEU A 7 9.41 -7.68 -4.57
CA LEU A 7 8.36 -8.69 -4.74
C LEU A 7 8.30 -9.15 -6.20
N ASN A 8 7.87 -10.39 -6.40
CA ASN A 8 7.54 -10.87 -7.74
C ASN A 8 6.11 -10.44 -8.08
N VAL A 9 5.92 -9.90 -9.28
CA VAL A 9 4.62 -9.48 -9.77
C VAL A 9 4.33 -10.05 -11.14
N VAL A 10 3.04 -10.21 -11.45
CA VAL A 10 2.54 -10.50 -12.78
C VAL A 10 1.90 -9.25 -13.34
N ARG A 11 2.24 -8.90 -14.58
CA ARG A 11 1.65 -7.76 -15.28
C ARG A 11 0.35 -8.15 -15.98
N ALA A 12 -0.71 -7.40 -15.71
CA ALA A 12 -1.99 -7.43 -16.42
C ALA A 12 -2.18 -6.11 -17.19
N ARG A 13 -2.30 -6.18 -18.51
CA ARG A 13 -2.54 -4.99 -19.36
C ARG A 13 -4.02 -4.62 -19.34
N GLN A 14 -4.34 -3.37 -19.03
CA GLN A 14 -5.71 -2.85 -19.03
C GLN A 14 -5.77 -1.52 -19.79
N PRO A 15 -6.96 -1.07 -20.25
CA PRO A 15 -7.08 0.17 -21.03
C PRO A 15 -6.57 1.43 -20.31
N LEU A 16 -6.68 1.49 -18.98
CA LEU A 16 -6.22 2.63 -18.17
C LEU A 16 -4.70 2.61 -17.96
N GLY A 17 -4.06 1.44 -18.06
CA GLY A 17 -2.66 1.23 -17.75
C GLY A 17 -2.39 -0.20 -17.31
N ASP A 18 -1.11 -0.50 -17.08
CA ASP A 18 -0.69 -1.79 -16.54
C ASP A 18 -1.04 -1.90 -15.05
N LEU A 19 -1.53 -3.07 -14.66
CA LEU A 19 -1.74 -3.48 -13.27
C LEU A 19 -0.73 -4.57 -12.92
N TYR A 20 -0.06 -4.44 -11.78
CA TYR A 20 0.89 -5.43 -11.28
C TYR A 20 0.31 -6.15 -10.07
N ILE A 21 0.23 -7.48 -10.15
CA ILE A 21 -0.39 -8.32 -9.11
C ILE A 21 0.71 -9.11 -8.41
N GLY A 22 0.74 -9.07 -7.09
CA GLY A 22 1.71 -9.81 -6.28
C GLY A 22 1.22 -10.04 -4.86
N THR A 23 2.13 -10.43 -3.97
CA THR A 23 1.85 -10.55 -2.54
C THR A 23 2.86 -9.77 -1.73
N LEU A 24 2.42 -9.23 -0.60
CA LEU A 24 3.27 -8.63 0.42
C LEU A 24 2.87 -9.15 1.79
N PRO A 25 3.84 -9.41 2.68
CA PRO A 25 3.51 -9.67 4.07
C PRO A 25 2.90 -8.41 4.69
N SER A 26 1.90 -8.62 5.53
CA SER A 26 1.15 -7.57 6.24
C SER A 26 2.06 -6.50 6.86
N ARG A 27 3.17 -6.87 7.51
CA ARG A 27 4.14 -5.92 8.07
C ARG A 27 4.67 -4.93 7.04
N VAL A 28 5.11 -5.43 5.89
CA VAL A 28 5.65 -4.58 4.80
C VAL A 28 4.55 -3.65 4.26
N LEU A 29 3.32 -4.16 4.15
CA LEU A 29 2.19 -3.35 3.70
C LEU A 29 1.90 -2.19 4.66
N TRP A 30 2.00 -2.41 5.98
CA TRP A 30 1.88 -1.33 6.97
C TRP A 30 2.98 -0.29 6.79
N GLU A 31 4.22 -0.73 6.65
CA GLU A 31 5.38 0.15 6.49
C GLU A 31 5.26 1.03 5.25
N LEU A 32 4.85 0.43 4.11
CA LEU A 32 4.63 1.15 2.86
C LEU A 32 3.47 2.15 2.93
N ALA A 33 2.40 1.79 3.63
CA ALA A 33 1.17 2.57 3.71
C ALA A 33 1.09 3.51 4.93
N GLU A 34 2.06 3.50 5.86
CA GLU A 34 1.94 4.15 7.16
C GLU A 34 1.68 5.66 7.04
N TYR A 35 2.34 6.35 6.11
CA TYR A 35 2.12 7.78 5.90
C TYR A 35 0.70 8.06 5.41
N ASP A 36 0.22 7.30 4.42
CA ASP A 36 -1.14 7.41 3.88
C ASP A 36 -2.20 7.08 4.94
N MET A 37 -1.99 6.01 5.71
CA MET A 37 -2.87 5.60 6.80
C MET A 37 -2.90 6.62 7.94
N ARG A 38 -1.81 7.34 8.22
CA ARG A 38 -1.79 8.44 9.20
C ARG A 38 -2.67 9.59 8.76
N GLU A 39 -2.57 10.01 7.50
CA GLU A 39 -3.44 11.08 6.97
C GLU A 39 -4.91 10.69 7.06
N ILE A 40 -5.25 9.44 6.70
CA ILE A 40 -6.61 8.90 6.81
C ILE A 40 -7.10 8.90 8.27
N ARG A 41 -6.25 8.51 9.23
CA ARG A 41 -6.60 8.48 10.66
C ARG A 41 -6.78 9.89 11.24
N ASN A 42 -5.92 10.84 10.85
CA ASN A 42 -5.90 12.18 11.40
C ASN A 42 -6.86 13.14 10.68
N GLN A 43 -7.50 12.72 9.59
CA GLN A 43 -8.35 13.56 8.74
C GLN A 43 -7.66 14.86 8.28
N GLU A 44 -6.32 14.86 8.20
CA GLU A 44 -5.51 16.06 8.00
C GLU A 44 -5.74 16.70 6.62
N ASP A 45 -6.18 15.93 5.62
CA ASP A 45 -6.55 16.41 4.29
C ASP A 45 -8.06 16.36 4.05
N GLY A 46 -8.78 17.37 4.55
CA GLY A 46 -10.21 17.58 4.30
C GLY A 46 -10.59 17.72 2.82
N ILE A 47 -9.62 17.95 1.93
CA ILE A 47 -9.82 18.06 0.48
C ILE A 47 -10.24 16.70 -0.11
N TYR A 48 -9.66 15.58 0.32
CA TYR A 48 -9.96 14.27 -0.28
C TYR A 48 -11.26 13.65 0.26
N LEU A 49 -11.59 13.86 1.54
CA LEU A 49 -12.93 13.56 2.07
C LEU A 49 -14.00 14.35 1.29
N ALA A 50 -13.72 15.60 0.93
CA ALA A 50 -14.63 16.44 0.14
C ALA A 50 -14.81 15.96 -1.32
N THR A 51 -13.87 15.22 -1.90
CA THR A 51 -14.03 14.61 -3.24
C THR A 51 -14.90 13.34 -3.25
N GLY A 52 -15.20 12.74 -2.10
CA GLY A 52 -16.00 11.52 -1.98
C GLY A 52 -15.30 10.23 -2.44
N VAL A 53 -14.01 10.29 -2.80
CA VAL A 53 -13.25 9.16 -3.36
C VAL A 53 -12.76 8.19 -2.27
N GLN A 54 -12.57 8.66 -1.03
CA GLN A 54 -12.01 7.85 0.05
C GLN A 54 -12.98 7.75 1.24
N ARG A 55 -13.21 6.55 1.76
CA ARG A 55 -14.14 6.31 2.87
C ARG A 55 -13.48 6.66 4.20
N GLU A 56 -14.26 7.15 5.16
CA GLU A 56 -13.80 7.23 6.54
C GLU A 56 -13.45 5.84 7.10
N LEU A 57 -12.42 5.80 7.94
CA LEU A 57 -11.98 4.58 8.59
C LEU A 57 -12.94 4.22 9.74
N SER A 58 -13.98 3.42 9.45
CA SER A 58 -14.85 2.86 10.47
C SER A 58 -14.09 2.00 11.49
N GLU A 59 -14.00 2.50 12.72
CA GLU A 59 -13.41 1.83 13.87
C GLU A 59 -14.03 0.45 14.14
N LYS A 60 -15.36 0.35 14.04
CA LYS A 60 -16.09 -0.92 14.17
C LYS A 60 -15.58 -1.96 13.16
N ARG A 61 -15.46 -1.57 11.89
CA ARG A 61 -15.00 -2.47 10.82
C ARG A 61 -13.55 -2.90 11.03
N VAL A 62 -12.69 -1.98 11.48
CA VAL A 62 -11.30 -2.32 11.84
C VAL A 62 -11.26 -3.36 12.95
N GLN A 63 -12.08 -3.20 14.00
CA GLN A 63 -12.13 -4.15 15.12
C GLN A 63 -12.66 -5.53 14.70
N GLU A 64 -13.68 -5.58 13.84
CA GLU A 64 -14.21 -6.83 13.29
C GLU A 64 -13.14 -7.57 12.48
N ILE A 65 -12.40 -6.84 11.62
CA ILE A 65 -11.29 -7.41 10.84
C ILE A 65 -10.17 -7.88 11.77
N ALA A 66 -9.76 -7.06 12.74
CA ALA A 66 -8.71 -7.40 13.70
C ALA A 66 -9.04 -8.69 14.49
N THR A 67 -10.32 -8.90 14.79
CA THR A 67 -10.78 -10.15 15.43
C THR A 67 -10.80 -11.31 14.43
N TYR A 68 -11.23 -11.08 13.20
CA TYR A 68 -11.29 -12.12 12.17
C TYR A 68 -9.91 -12.67 11.79
N VAL A 69 -8.91 -11.80 11.64
CA VAL A 69 -7.56 -12.19 11.19
C VAL A 69 -6.77 -13.03 12.21
N THR A 70 -7.25 -13.14 13.45
CA THR A 70 -6.65 -14.03 14.47
C THR A 70 -7.25 -15.44 14.44
N THR A 71 -8.25 -15.69 13.60
CA THR A 71 -8.86 -17.01 13.42
C THR A 71 -8.07 -17.86 12.42
N VAL A 72 -8.19 -19.19 12.54
CA VAL A 72 -7.50 -20.14 11.66
C VAL A 72 -8.01 -20.13 10.21
N ASP A 73 -9.24 -19.64 10.01
CA ASP A 73 -9.89 -19.58 8.69
C ASP A 73 -9.79 -18.19 8.05
N ALA A 74 -8.88 -17.35 8.56
CA ALA A 74 -8.70 -15.99 8.07
C ALA A 74 -8.13 -15.97 6.64
N THR A 75 -8.83 -15.28 5.72
CA THR A 75 -8.37 -15.08 4.35
C THR A 75 -8.84 -13.75 3.79
N PHE A 76 -8.00 -13.10 2.98
CA PHE A 76 -8.36 -11.94 2.18
C PHE A 76 -8.36 -12.30 0.70
N PRO A 77 -9.52 -12.64 0.12
CA PRO A 77 -9.59 -13.07 -1.28
C PRO A 77 -9.43 -11.91 -2.27
N THR A 78 -9.67 -10.68 -1.84
CA THR A 78 -9.56 -9.48 -2.68
C THR A 78 -8.22 -8.79 -2.47
N ALA A 79 -7.70 -8.15 -3.51
CA ALA A 79 -6.43 -7.42 -3.40
C ALA A 79 -6.57 -6.13 -2.57
N VAL A 80 -5.51 -5.73 -1.90
CA VAL A 80 -5.31 -4.33 -1.49
C VAL A 80 -4.77 -3.57 -2.69
N VAL A 81 -5.39 -2.42 -3.00
CA VAL A 81 -5.05 -1.65 -4.20
C VAL A 81 -4.14 -0.49 -3.81
N LEU A 82 -2.95 -0.47 -4.41
CA LEU A 82 -1.92 0.52 -4.15
C LEU A 82 -1.61 1.32 -5.42
N ALA A 83 -1.40 2.62 -5.28
CA ALA A 83 -0.72 3.43 -6.28
C ALA A 83 0.69 3.73 -5.77
N ILE A 84 1.70 3.50 -6.61
CA ILE A 84 3.11 3.67 -6.23
C ILE A 84 3.69 4.87 -6.97
N SER A 85 4.51 5.67 -6.28
CA SER A 85 5.23 6.78 -6.90
C SER A 85 6.23 6.26 -7.93
N ALA A 86 6.27 6.87 -9.12
CA ALA A 86 7.20 6.49 -10.18
C ALA A 86 8.68 6.60 -9.79
N SER A 87 9.02 7.55 -8.92
CA SER A 87 10.36 7.70 -8.36
C SER A 87 10.76 6.56 -7.42
N CYS A 88 9.79 5.83 -6.86
CA CYS A 88 10.01 4.86 -5.79
C CYS A 88 9.97 3.41 -6.28
N VAL A 89 10.00 3.17 -7.59
CA VAL A 89 9.79 1.85 -8.17
C VAL A 89 10.70 1.54 -9.34
N SER A 90 11.23 0.34 -9.36
CA SER A 90 11.88 -0.25 -10.52
C SER A 90 11.28 -1.61 -10.85
N LEU A 91 11.30 -1.94 -12.15
CA LEU A 91 10.86 -3.21 -12.68
C LEU A 91 11.98 -3.85 -13.49
N GLU A 92 12.24 -5.11 -13.21
CA GLU A 92 13.20 -5.94 -13.93
C GLU A 92 12.48 -7.19 -14.45
N GLU A 93 12.87 -7.67 -15.63
CA GLU A 93 12.37 -8.96 -16.11
C GLU A 93 12.82 -10.08 -15.17
N SER A 94 11.89 -10.98 -14.85
CA SER A 94 12.16 -12.21 -14.11
C SER A 94 11.83 -13.41 -14.98
N HIS A 95 12.00 -14.61 -14.43
CA HIS A 95 11.70 -15.85 -15.12
C HIS A 95 10.18 -16.05 -15.26
N ASN A 96 9.76 -16.78 -16.31
CA ASN A 96 8.39 -17.28 -16.50
C ASN A 96 7.30 -16.21 -16.65
N GLY A 97 7.63 -15.03 -17.20
CA GLY A 97 6.64 -13.97 -17.45
C GLY A 97 6.28 -13.14 -16.21
N CYS A 98 6.95 -13.40 -15.08
CA CYS A 98 6.93 -12.54 -13.91
C CYS A 98 7.93 -11.37 -14.07
N LEU A 99 7.70 -10.31 -13.31
CA LEU A 99 8.63 -9.18 -13.16
C LEU A 99 9.08 -9.14 -11.70
N LYS A 100 10.32 -8.73 -11.47
CA LYS A 100 10.78 -8.35 -10.14
C LYS A 100 10.51 -6.86 -9.96
N MET A 101 9.63 -6.52 -9.03
CA MET A 101 9.38 -5.14 -8.63
C MET A 101 10.21 -4.83 -7.39
N THR A 102 10.90 -3.69 -7.40
CA THR A 102 11.57 -3.16 -6.20
C THR A 102 10.95 -1.81 -5.85
N LEU A 103 10.49 -1.68 -4.62
CA LEU A 103 9.94 -0.47 -4.03
C LEU A 103 10.98 0.13 -3.09
N LYS A 104 11.39 1.37 -3.33
CA LYS A 104 12.41 2.05 -2.56
C LYS A 104 12.00 3.48 -2.28
N SER A 105 12.06 3.89 -1.02
CA SER A 105 11.81 5.27 -0.64
C SER A 105 13.02 6.14 -1.03
N GLU A 106 12.76 7.23 -1.74
CA GLU A 106 13.78 8.23 -2.06
C GLU A 106 13.86 9.33 -1.00
N GLN A 107 15.06 9.83 -0.75
CA GLN A 107 15.25 11.00 0.12
C GLN A 107 14.86 12.25 -0.65
N VAL A 108 14.04 13.09 -0.01
CA VAL A 108 13.60 14.36 -0.55
C VAL A 108 14.02 15.49 0.38
N PRO A 109 14.48 16.64 -0.15
CA PRO A 109 14.75 17.81 0.67
C PRO A 109 13.53 18.22 1.50
N TYR A 110 13.77 18.64 2.73
CA TYR A 110 12.77 19.15 3.66
C TYR A 110 13.21 20.51 4.22
N LEU A 111 12.35 21.14 5.03
CA LEU A 111 12.61 22.44 5.65
C LEU A 111 13.95 22.45 6.41
N ASP A 112 14.61 23.60 6.37
CA ASP A 112 15.85 23.90 7.11
C ASP A 112 17.03 22.93 6.85
N GLY A 113 17.13 22.43 5.62
CA GLY A 113 18.24 21.55 5.21
C GLY A 113 18.12 20.12 5.77
N LEU A 114 16.97 19.76 6.33
CA LEU A 114 16.64 18.40 6.71
C LEU A 114 16.21 17.59 5.47
N PHE A 115 16.16 16.27 5.61
CA PHE A 115 15.62 15.37 4.59
C PHE A 115 14.42 14.62 5.14
N SER A 116 13.45 14.38 4.27
CA SER A 116 12.35 13.44 4.49
C SER A 116 12.47 12.27 3.51
N TYR A 117 11.60 11.29 3.66
CA TYR A 117 11.45 10.20 2.70
C TYR A 117 10.14 10.36 1.94
N GLU A 118 10.17 10.12 0.64
CA GLU A 118 8.99 10.19 -0.21
C GLU A 118 7.94 9.15 0.18
N ARG A 119 6.66 9.51 -0.02
CA ARG A 119 5.53 8.58 0.12
C ARG A 119 5.64 7.52 -0.98
N VAL A 120 5.97 6.29 -0.59
CA VAL A 120 6.14 5.18 -1.54
C VAL A 120 4.79 4.73 -2.12
N ALA A 121 3.81 4.53 -1.24
CA ALA A 121 2.51 3.99 -1.61
C ALA A 121 1.35 4.88 -1.12
N ARG A 122 0.33 4.96 -1.95
CA ARG A 122 -1.01 5.46 -1.62
C ARG A 122 -2.00 4.30 -1.64
N VAL A 123 -2.84 4.18 -0.62
CA VAL A 123 -3.87 3.14 -0.54
C VAL A 123 -5.13 3.63 -1.26
N ILE A 124 -5.47 2.97 -2.36
CA ILE A 124 -6.68 3.28 -3.13
C ILE A 124 -7.87 2.50 -2.57
N ASP A 125 -7.66 1.23 -2.22
CA ASP A 125 -8.63 0.39 -1.53
C ASP A 125 -7.94 -0.61 -0.60
N GLY A 126 -8.63 -0.97 0.49
CA GLY A 126 -8.14 -1.93 1.47
C GLY A 126 -7.64 -1.33 2.79
N GLN A 127 -7.82 -0.02 3.02
CA GLN A 127 -7.41 0.66 4.26
C GLN A 127 -7.88 -0.04 5.55
N HIS A 128 -9.12 -0.54 5.63
CA HIS A 128 -9.62 -1.26 6.82
C HIS A 128 -8.93 -2.60 7.04
N ARG A 129 -8.47 -3.26 5.95
CA ARG A 129 -7.74 -4.52 6.02
C ARG A 129 -6.33 -4.31 6.55
N ILE A 130 -5.64 -3.29 6.02
CA ILE A 130 -4.32 -2.87 6.50
C ILE A 130 -4.42 -2.52 8.00
N GLU A 131 -5.39 -1.69 8.37
CA GLU A 131 -5.55 -1.28 9.77
C GLU A 131 -5.94 -2.44 10.68
N GLY A 132 -6.84 -3.32 10.24
CA GLY A 132 -7.28 -4.48 11.03
C GLY A 132 -6.12 -5.43 11.33
N LEU A 133 -5.29 -5.73 10.31
CA LEU A 133 -4.06 -6.49 10.49
C LEU A 133 -3.10 -5.80 11.46
N ARG A 134 -2.87 -4.49 11.29
CA ARG A 134 -1.98 -3.70 12.16
C ARG A 134 -2.45 -3.70 13.61
N ARG A 135 -3.74 -3.53 13.83
CA ARG A 135 -4.35 -3.54 15.16
C ARG A 135 -4.25 -4.90 15.83
N ALA A 136 -4.42 -5.98 15.07
CA ALA A 136 -4.22 -7.34 15.56
C ALA A 136 -2.74 -7.73 15.72
N ASN A 137 -1.81 -6.85 15.29
CA ASN A 137 -0.37 -7.10 15.27
C ASN A 137 0.02 -8.38 14.51
N ILE A 138 -0.67 -8.65 13.39
CA ILE A 138 -0.43 -9.80 12.52
C ILE A 138 0.55 -9.41 11.40
N GLU A 139 1.81 -9.74 11.57
CA GLU A 139 2.88 -9.36 10.64
C GLU A 139 3.05 -10.34 9.48
N ASP A 140 2.83 -11.64 9.74
CA ASP A 140 3.06 -12.76 8.82
C ASP A 140 1.72 -13.24 8.22
N PHE A 141 1.10 -12.35 7.44
CA PHE A 141 -0.10 -12.65 6.67
C PHE A 141 0.12 -12.10 5.27
N ASP A 142 0.25 -12.98 4.28
CA ASP A 142 0.42 -12.59 2.90
C ASP A 142 -0.87 -11.96 2.36
N VAL A 143 -0.76 -10.71 1.92
CA VAL A 143 -1.86 -9.96 1.36
C VAL A 143 -1.65 -9.88 -0.15
N ASN A 144 -2.66 -10.31 -0.90
CA ASN A 144 -2.75 -10.04 -2.33
C ASN A 144 -2.74 -8.52 -2.56
N VAL A 145 -1.81 -8.03 -3.37
CA VAL A 145 -1.72 -6.61 -3.74
C VAL A 145 -1.88 -6.42 -5.23
N ALA A 146 -2.62 -5.37 -5.57
CA ALA A 146 -2.84 -4.91 -6.93
C ALA A 146 -2.27 -3.49 -7.04
N ILE A 147 -1.15 -3.36 -7.74
CA ILE A 147 -0.38 -2.13 -7.85
C ILE A 147 -0.70 -1.48 -9.20
N LEU A 148 -1.34 -0.32 -9.13
CA LEU A 148 -1.69 0.48 -10.30
C LEU A 148 -0.50 1.31 -10.77
N GLY A 149 -0.50 1.58 -12.08
CA GLY A 149 0.53 2.31 -12.81
C GLY A 149 1.08 3.52 -12.06
N PHE A 150 2.37 3.75 -12.29
CA PHE A 150 3.17 4.69 -11.53
C PHE A 150 2.69 6.11 -11.74
N VAL A 151 2.36 6.80 -10.65
CA VAL A 151 1.86 8.16 -10.72
C VAL A 151 3.05 9.09 -10.74
N ASP A 152 3.31 9.74 -11.89
CA ASP A 152 4.16 10.93 -11.94
C ASP A 152 3.45 12.07 -11.21
N LYS A 153 4.19 12.83 -10.41
CA LYS A 153 3.65 14.05 -9.80
C LYS A 153 3.27 15.03 -10.90
N GLY A 154 1.98 15.35 -11.00
CA GLY A 154 1.52 16.59 -11.61
C GLY A 154 1.87 17.79 -10.74
#